data_AF-A0A497I0F7-F1
#
_entry.id   AF-A0A497I0F7-F1
#
_cell.length_a   1.000
_cell.length_b   1.000
_cell.length_c   1.000
_cell.angle_alpha   90.00
_cell.angle_beta   90.00
_cell.angle_gamma   90.00
#
_symmetry.space_group_name_H-M   'P 1'
#
loop_
_entity.id
_entity.type
_entity.pdbx_description
1 polymer ?
#
loop_
_entity_poly.entity_id
_entity_poly.type
_entity_poly.pdbx_seq_one_letter_code
_entity_poly.pdbx_strand_id
1 'polypeptide(L)'
;MKIKLACGTDDGIEFSNEHFGSSKYFLIYELDLDTKKLKFLEKLENSSPEEKIHGDPKKAKKISELIEEASVLVGFKMGPNIIRIRKKFIPVISREKNIKIALEELKELSPEIKIELNKKNETDKKILYINN
;
A
#
# COMPACT_ATOMS: atom_id res chain seq x y z
N MET A 1 -0.32 16.92 7.59
CA MET A 1 0.74 15.90 7.52
C MET A 1 0.56 15.17 6.21
N LYS A 2 1.58 15.14 5.36
CA LYS A 2 1.51 14.50 4.03
C LYS A 2 2.22 13.15 4.07
N ILE A 3 1.60 12.15 3.47
CA ILE A 3 2.14 10.81 3.37
C ILE A 3 2.01 10.29 1.95
N LYS A 4 2.87 9.34 1.57
CA LYS A 4 2.77 8.63 0.29
C LYS A 4 2.06 7.30 0.46
N LEU A 5 1.16 7.00 -0.47
CA LEU A 5 0.43 5.75 -0.60
C LEU A 5 0.94 5.02 -1.84
N ALA A 6 1.12 3.70 -1.75
CA ALA A 6 1.40 2.86 -2.92
C ALA A 6 0.20 1.93 -3.18
N CYS A 7 -0.29 1.92 -4.42
CA CYS A 7 -1.43 1.12 -4.86
C CYS A 7 -0.98 0.12 -5.94
N GLY A 8 -1.12 -1.19 -5.69
CA GLY A 8 -0.72 -2.23 -6.64
C GLY A 8 -1.80 -2.49 -7.69
N THR A 9 -1.48 -2.33 -8.97
CA THR A 9 -2.40 -2.43 -10.11
C THR A 9 -1.78 -3.08 -11.33
N ASP A 10 -2.62 -3.68 -12.18
CA ASP A 10 -2.20 -4.23 -13.48
C ASP A 10 -2.64 -3.36 -14.67
N ASP A 11 -3.60 -2.46 -14.48
CA ASP A 11 -4.23 -1.65 -15.52
C ASP A 11 -4.23 -0.13 -15.24
N GLY A 12 -3.92 0.29 -14.00
CA GLY A 12 -3.95 1.69 -13.58
C GLY A 12 -5.29 2.17 -13.03
N ILE A 13 -6.31 1.31 -12.98
CA ILE A 13 -7.69 1.67 -12.61
C ILE A 13 -8.13 0.85 -11.39
N GLU A 14 -7.91 -0.46 -11.43
CA GLU A 14 -8.29 -1.39 -10.37
C GLU A 14 -7.05 -1.93 -9.64
N PHE A 15 -7.20 -2.26 -8.36
CA PHE A 15 -6.18 -3.05 -7.67
C PHE A 15 -6.02 -4.41 -8.35
N SER A 16 -4.79 -4.93 -8.35
CA SER A 16 -4.52 -6.26 -8.92
C SER A 16 -5.41 -7.34 -8.25
N ASN A 17 -5.88 -8.29 -9.07
CA ASN A 17 -6.60 -9.47 -8.59
C ASN A 17 -5.67 -10.47 -7.89
N GLU A 18 -4.36 -10.33 -8.10
CA GLU A 18 -3.30 -11.03 -7.37
C GLU A 18 -2.92 -10.26 -6.10
N HIS A 19 -1.85 -10.70 -5.43
CA HIS A 19 -1.31 -9.94 -4.29
C HIS A 19 -0.71 -8.60 -4.74
N PHE A 20 -0.78 -7.59 -3.87
CA PHE A 20 -0.15 -6.28 -4.05
C PHE A 20 1.27 -6.35 -4.64
N GLY A 21 2.13 -7.20 -4.07
CA GLY A 21 3.52 -7.34 -4.51
C GLY A 21 3.71 -8.01 -5.87
N SER A 22 2.66 -8.61 -6.43
CA SER A 22 2.66 -9.22 -7.76
C SER A 22 2.05 -8.34 -8.84
N SER A 23 1.56 -7.15 -8.48
CA SER A 23 1.03 -6.20 -9.45
C SER A 23 2.10 -5.72 -10.44
N LYS A 24 1.69 -5.40 -11.68
CA LYS A 24 2.61 -4.89 -12.70
C LYS A 24 3.11 -3.48 -12.39
N TYR A 25 2.29 -2.67 -11.74
CA TYR A 25 2.58 -1.27 -11.46
C TYR A 25 2.21 -0.88 -10.03
N PHE A 26 2.94 0.09 -9.49
CA PHE A 26 2.58 0.80 -8.27
C PHE A 26 2.21 2.24 -8.61
N LEU A 27 0.95 2.62 -8.35
CA LEU A 27 0.54 4.02 -8.42
C LEU A 27 0.84 4.69 -7.09
N ILE A 28 1.60 5.78 -7.14
CA ILE A 28 1.99 6.54 -5.95
C ILE A 28 1.12 7.78 -5.84
N TYR A 29 0.50 7.94 -4.67
CA TYR A 29 -0.30 9.10 -4.33
C TYR A 29 0.25 9.80 -3.09
N GLU A 30 0.07 11.10 -3.00
CA GLU A 30 0.23 11.88 -1.76
C GLU A 30 -1.14 12.12 -1.15
N LEU A 31 -1.30 11.78 0.13
CA LEU A 31 -2.47 12.12 0.94
C LEU A 31 -2.06 13.09 2.04
N ASP A 32 -2.74 14.22 2.10
CA ASP A 32 -2.69 15.11 3.24
C ASP A 32 -3.74 14.67 4.28
N LEU A 33 -3.27 14.14 5.41
CA LEU A 33 -4.12 13.57 6.47
C LEU A 33 -4.91 14.61 7.28
N ASP A 34 -4.66 15.91 7.09
CA ASP A 34 -5.40 16.99 7.76
C ASP A 34 -6.47 17.56 6.83
N THR A 35 -6.11 17.80 5.58
CA THR A 35 -7.02 18.41 4.58
C THR A 35 -7.76 17.38 3.72
N LYS A 36 -7.44 16.09 3.85
CA LYS A 36 -7.94 14.97 3.03
C LYS A 36 -7.68 15.14 1.52
N LYS A 37 -6.76 16.04 1.14
CA LYS A 37 -6.38 16.26 -0.26
C LYS A 37 -5.54 15.09 -0.75
N LEU A 38 -5.97 14.49 -1.85
CA LEU A 38 -5.30 13.39 -2.53
C LEU A 38 -4.71 13.89 -3.85
N LYS A 39 -3.45 13.55 -4.12
CA LYS A 39 -2.74 13.93 -5.35
C LYS A 39 -2.01 12.73 -5.92
N PHE A 40 -2.22 12.43 -7.21
CA PHE A 40 -1.38 11.46 -7.91
C PHE A 40 0.02 12.03 -8.13
N LEU A 41 1.05 11.23 -7.86
CA LEU A 41 2.45 11.63 -8.04
C LEU A 41 3.05 10.98 -9.29
N GLU A 42 3.05 9.66 -9.32
CA GLU A 42 3.74 8.89 -10.37
C GLU A 42 3.26 7.44 -10.45
N LYS A 43 3.65 6.77 -11.54
CA LYS A 43 3.45 5.34 -11.77
C LYS A 43 4.82 4.67 -11.85
N LEU A 44 5.06 3.69 -10.99
CA LEU A 44 6.29 2.89 -10.98
C LEU A 44 6.01 1.51 -11.59
N GLU A 45 6.93 1.02 -12.41
CA GLU A 45 6.90 -0.36 -12.91
C GLU A 45 7.49 -1.31 -11.88
N ASN A 46 6.81 -2.44 -11.65
CA ASN A 46 7.28 -3.47 -10.74
C ASN A 46 8.43 -4.26 -11.37
N SER A 47 9.65 -3.79 -11.14
CA SER A 47 10.91 -4.44 -11.55
C SER A 47 11.38 -5.54 -10.59
N SER A 48 10.54 -5.98 -9.66
CA SER A 48 10.89 -7.07 -8.74
C SER A 48 11.04 -8.39 -9.49
N PRO A 49 11.99 -9.26 -9.11
CA PRO A 49 12.18 -10.54 -9.78
C PRO A 49 10.92 -11.40 -9.67
N GLU A 50 10.74 -12.29 -10.65
CA GLU A 50 9.71 -13.31 -10.57
C GLU A 50 9.84 -14.13 -9.29
N GLU A 51 8.69 -14.51 -8.76
CA GLU A 51 8.61 -15.22 -7.49
C GLU A 51 9.13 -16.65 -7.68
N LYS A 52 10.28 -16.97 -7.08
CA LYS A 52 10.88 -18.32 -7.15
C LYS A 52 10.30 -19.27 -6.09
N ILE A 53 9.87 -18.71 -4.96
CA ILE A 53 9.19 -19.41 -3.86
C ILE A 53 8.04 -18.52 -3.38
N HIS A 54 6.91 -19.12 -3.00
CA HIS A 54 5.77 -18.34 -2.53
C HIS A 54 6.14 -17.47 -1.32
N GLY A 55 5.97 -16.16 -1.42
CA GLY A 55 6.40 -15.20 -0.41
C GLY A 55 7.91 -14.93 -0.42
N ASP A 56 8.58 -14.95 -1.58
CA ASP A 56 10.03 -14.75 -1.68
C ASP A 56 10.49 -13.45 -0.97
N PRO A 57 11.32 -13.55 0.09
CA PRO A 57 11.83 -12.38 0.80
C PRO A 57 12.64 -11.43 -0.08
N LYS A 58 13.33 -11.93 -1.13
CA LYS A 58 14.09 -11.09 -2.07
C LYS A 58 13.16 -10.20 -2.89
N LYS A 59 12.05 -10.77 -3.38
CA LYS A 59 11.01 -10.02 -4.08
C LYS A 59 10.40 -8.96 -3.17
N ALA A 60 10.01 -9.34 -1.95
CA ALA A 60 9.46 -8.41 -0.96
C ALA A 60 10.41 -7.27 -0.61
N LYS A 61 11.71 -7.55 -0.47
CA LYS A 61 12.75 -6.54 -0.24
C LYS A 61 12.84 -5.56 -1.42
N LYS A 62 12.90 -6.06 -2.66
CA LYS A 62 13.03 -5.20 -3.84
C LYS A 62 11.82 -4.29 -4.04
N ILE A 63 10.61 -4.80 -3.77
CA ILE A 63 9.39 -3.98 -3.75
C ILE A 63 9.51 -2.93 -2.65
N SER A 64 9.89 -3.31 -1.43
CA SER A 64 10.02 -2.38 -0.29
C SER A 64 11.07 -1.28 -0.50
N GLU A 65 12.05 -1.49 -1.37
CA GLU A 65 13.01 -0.49 -1.86
C GLU A 65 12.38 0.40 -2.93
N LEU A 66 11.67 -0.17 -3.91
CA LEU A 66 11.00 0.56 -4.99
C LEU A 66 9.97 1.58 -4.48
N ILE A 67 9.24 1.22 -3.42
CA ILE A 67 8.21 2.07 -2.81
C ILE A 67 8.62 2.54 -1.40
N GLU A 68 9.92 2.72 -1.15
CA GLU A 68 10.42 3.00 0.18
C GLU A 68 9.90 4.29 0.81
N GLU A 69 9.54 5.27 -0.02
CA GLU A 69 8.99 6.55 0.43
C GLU A 69 7.49 6.46 0.78
N ALA A 70 6.81 5.37 0.41
CA ALA A 70 5.43 5.12 0.80
C ALA A 70 5.36 4.77 2.29
N SER A 71 4.35 5.30 2.97
CA SER A 71 4.05 4.92 4.36
C SER A 71 2.92 3.90 4.44
N VAL A 72 2.04 3.88 3.44
CA VAL A 72 0.82 3.07 3.39
C VAL A 72 0.79 2.27 2.09
N LEU A 73 0.48 0.97 2.19
CA LEU A 73 0.26 0.09 1.04
C LEU A 73 -1.22 -0.22 0.93
N VAL A 74 -1.80 -0.04 -0.25
CA VAL A 74 -3.23 -0.26 -0.49
C VAL A 74 -3.41 -1.28 -1.59
N GLY A 75 -4.25 -2.28 -1.36
CA GLY A 75 -4.55 -3.29 -2.36
C GLY A 75 -5.73 -4.16 -1.99
N PHE A 76 -6.27 -4.87 -3.00
CA PHE A 76 -7.39 -5.78 -2.83
C PHE A 76 -6.98 -7.09 -2.15
N LYS A 77 -5.77 -7.59 -2.43
CA LYS A 77 -5.18 -8.75 -1.74
C LYS A 77 -3.75 -8.46 -1.32
N MET A 78 -3.36 -9.01 -0.17
CA MET A 78 -2.01 -8.91 0.36
C MET A 78 -1.42 -10.30 0.53
N GLY A 79 -0.16 -10.47 0.13
CA GLY A 79 0.53 -11.76 0.22
C GLY A 79 0.94 -12.14 1.65
N PRO A 80 1.47 -13.35 1.86
CA PRO A 80 1.82 -13.87 3.18
C PRO A 80 2.87 -13.03 3.92
N ASN A 81 3.68 -12.25 3.20
CA ASN A 81 4.66 -11.33 3.78
C ASN A 81 4.04 -10.08 4.45
N ILE A 82 2.71 -9.93 4.45
CA ILE A 82 2.02 -8.82 5.13
C ILE A 82 2.47 -8.67 6.59
N ILE A 83 2.72 -9.78 7.29
CA ILE A 83 3.15 -9.77 8.69
C ILE A 83 4.49 -9.03 8.85
N ARG A 84 5.43 -9.24 7.93
CA ARG A 84 6.78 -8.64 7.99
C ARG A 84 6.80 -7.17 7.58
N ILE A 85 6.01 -6.80 6.57
CA ILE A 85 6.00 -5.42 6.07
C ILE A 85 5.37 -4.44 7.06
N ARG A 86 4.54 -4.90 8.00
CA ARG A 86 3.88 -4.09 9.05
C ARG A 86 4.84 -3.33 9.96
N LYS A 87 6.12 -3.73 10.00
CA LYS A 87 7.16 -2.97 10.70
C LYS A 87 7.48 -1.66 9.99
N LYS A 88 7.53 -1.70 8.66
CA LYS A 88 7.86 -0.53 7.81
C LYS A 88 6.61 0.23 7.38
N PHE A 89 5.60 -0.45 6.85
CA PHE A 89 4.43 0.14 6.21
C PHE A 89 3.13 -0.15 6.97
N ILE A 90 2.11 0.68 6.74
CA ILE A 90 0.73 0.41 7.14
C ILE A 90 0.00 -0.28 5.97
N PRO A 91 -0.32 -1.58 6.05
CA PRO A 91 -1.10 -2.24 5.01
C PRO A 91 -2.60 -1.93 5.17
N VAL A 92 -3.24 -1.60 4.06
CA VAL A 92 -4.68 -1.38 3.93
C VAL A 92 -5.23 -2.36 2.91
N ILE A 93 -6.19 -3.18 3.34
CA ILE A 93 -6.88 -4.15 2.48
C ILE A 93 -8.24 -3.55 2.09
N SER A 94 -8.45 -3.34 0.79
CA SER A 94 -9.71 -2.80 0.26
C SER A 94 -10.62 -3.89 -0.28
N ARG A 95 -11.93 -3.80 -0.01
CA ARG A 95 -12.96 -4.60 -0.69
C ARG A 95 -13.46 -3.95 -1.98
N GLU A 96 -13.25 -2.64 -2.13
CA GLU A 96 -13.41 -1.92 -3.39
C GLU A 96 -12.18 -2.14 -4.27
N LYS A 97 -12.39 -2.51 -5.55
CA LYS A 97 -11.31 -2.74 -6.51
C LYS A 97 -10.86 -1.47 -7.19
N ASN A 98 -11.77 -0.54 -7.46
CA ASN A 98 -11.45 0.73 -8.10
C ASN A 98 -10.57 1.57 -7.16
N ILE A 99 -9.36 1.88 -7.61
CA ILE A 99 -8.35 2.56 -6.79
C ILE A 99 -8.84 3.93 -6.37
N LYS A 100 -9.50 4.66 -7.27
CA LYS A 100 -9.96 6.01 -6.97
C LYS A 100 -11.04 6.00 -5.90
N ILE A 101 -12.03 5.10 -6.00
CA ILE A 101 -13.10 4.97 -5.01
C ILE A 101 -12.52 4.54 -3.66
N ALA A 102 -11.67 3.51 -3.64
CA ALA A 102 -11.03 3.05 -2.41
C ALA A 102 -10.17 4.13 -1.74
N LEU A 103 -9.46 4.97 -2.51
CA LEU A 103 -8.67 6.07 -1.95
C LEU A 103 -9.53 7.22 -1.43
N GLU A 104 -10.74 7.42 -1.95
CA GLU A 104 -11.71 8.35 -1.35
C GLU A 104 -12.16 7.84 0.03
N GLU A 105 -12.46 6.55 0.16
CA GLU A 105 -12.83 5.91 1.43
C GLU A 105 -11.67 5.87 2.43
N LEU A 106 -10.44 5.64 1.95
CA LEU A 106 -9.23 5.64 2.78
C LEU A 106 -9.03 6.95 3.54
N LYS A 107 -9.54 8.09 3.02
CA LYS A 107 -9.47 9.40 3.70
C LYS A 107 -10.14 9.37 5.07
N GLU A 108 -11.17 8.56 5.25
CA GLU A 108 -11.84 8.42 6.54
C GLU A 108 -11.00 7.65 7.58
N LEU A 109 -10.02 6.86 7.13
CA LEU A 109 -9.04 6.19 7.99
C LEU A 109 -7.87 7.09 8.39
N SER A 110 -7.91 8.38 8.05
CA SER A 110 -6.83 9.33 8.38
C SER A 110 -6.48 9.37 9.88
N PRO A 111 -7.44 9.36 10.83
CA PRO A 111 -7.13 9.30 12.27
C PRO A 111 -6.34 8.05 12.65
N GLU A 112 -6.77 6.88 12.19
CA GLU A 112 -6.11 5.59 12.43
C GLU A 112 -4.72 5.56 11.82
N ILE A 113 -4.57 6.05 10.59
CA ILE A 113 -3.28 6.16 9.91
C ILE A 113 -2.33 7.04 10.73
N LYS A 114 -2.77 8.20 11.24
CA LYS A 114 -1.93 9.05 12.12
C LYS A 114 -1.47 8.30 13.37
N ILE A 115 -2.37 7.54 14.01
CA ILE A 115 -2.03 6.74 15.19
C ILE A 115 -0.96 5.69 14.85
N GLU A 116 -1.12 4.97 13.74
CA GLU A 116 -0.20 3.93 13.32
C GLU A 116 1.17 4.49 12.85
N LEU A 117 1.21 5.70 12.27
CA LEU A 117 2.45 6.38 11.89
C LEU A 117 3.29 6.83 13.09
N ASN A 118 2.64 7.19 14.20
CA ASN A 118 3.31 7.62 15.43
C ASN A 118 3.87 6.45 16.26
N LYS A 119 3.62 5.21 15.87
CA LYS A 119 4.20 4.04 16.54
C LYS A 119 5.69 3.94 16.25
N LYS A 120 6.46 3.48 17.24
CA LYS A 120 7.88 3.17 17.08
C LYS A 120 8.08 2.09 16.01
N ASN A 121 9.17 2.18 15.25
CA ASN A 121 9.50 1.29 14.12
C ASN A 121 9.59 -0.22 14.46
N GLU A 122 9.63 -0.57 15.75
CA GLU A 122 9.69 -1.95 16.23
C GLU A 122 8.31 -2.55 16.57
N THR A 123 7.26 -1.72 16.54
CA THR A 123 5.88 -2.16 16.78
C THR A 123 5.21 -2.47 15.45
N ASP A 124 4.62 -3.66 15.33
CA ASP A 124 3.84 -4.01 14.15
C ASP A 124 2.63 -3.06 14.02
N LYS A 125 2.57 -2.33 12.91
CA LYS A 125 1.43 -1.49 12.55
C LYS A 125 0.19 -2.35 12.29
N LYS A 126 -1.01 -1.85 12.55
CA LYS A 126 -2.26 -2.57 12.27
C LYS A 126 -2.47 -2.73 10.76
N ILE A 127 -3.14 -3.82 10.40
CA ILE A 127 -3.75 -3.94 9.08
C ILE A 127 -5.08 -3.21 9.16
N LEU A 128 -5.27 -2.21 8.31
CA LEU A 128 -6.52 -1.47 8.19
C LEU A 128 -7.35 -2.07 7.05
N TYR A 129 -8.67 -1.87 7.11
CA TYR A 129 -9.61 -2.43 6.15
C TYR A 129 -10.55 -1.36 5.64
N ILE A 130 -10.79 -1.37 4.33
CA ILE A 130 -11.87 -0.61 3.69
C ILE A 130 -12.94 -1.64 3.35
N ASN A 131 -14.01 -1.64 4.14
CA ASN A 131 -15.16 -2.54 4.00
C ASN A 131 -16.36 -1.67 3.61
N ASN A 132 -16.57 -1.49 2.31
CA ASN A 132 -17.89 -1.07 1.84
C ASN A 132 -18.93 -2.17 2.07
#